data_AF-A0A5B9DRM5-F1
#
_entry.id   AF-A0A5B9DRM5-F1
#
_cell.length_a   1.000
_cell.length_b   1.000
_cell.length_c   1.000
_cell.angle_alpha   90.00
_cell.angle_beta   90.00
_cell.angle_gamma   90.00
#
_symmetry.space_group_name_H-M   'P 1'
#
loop_
_entity.id
_entity.type
_entity.pdbx_description
1 polymer ?
#
loop_
_entity_poly.entity_id
_entity_poly.type
_entity_poly.pdbx_seq_one_letter_code
_entity_poly.pdbx_strand_id
1 'polypeptide(L)'
;MHSDKAKYCTYVLWLSGCSKQTIACWTGLAESQVRGIIYRSPWHDRSAIPGDMRQRLLDDYRAVRFNEDGTSLDGGLLDGHDWVMHCEPARRIHHPAASHTSISAC
;
A
#
# COMPACT_ATOMS: atom_id res chain seq x y z
N MET A 1 7.07 20.14 1.98
CA MET A 1 7.45 18.94 2.74
C MET A 1 6.23 18.47 3.52
N HIS A 2 5.85 17.19 3.46
CA HIS A 2 4.77 16.65 4.30
C HIS A 2 5.33 16.23 5.67
N SER A 3 4.54 16.38 6.73
CA SER A 3 4.89 15.91 8.07
C SER A 3 5.12 14.39 8.08
N ASP A 4 6.01 13.92 8.96
CA ASP A 4 6.34 12.50 9.06
C ASP A 4 5.13 11.64 9.46
N LYS A 5 4.21 12.20 10.25
CA LYS A 5 2.89 11.60 10.51
C LYS A 5 2.13 11.32 9.21
N ALA A 6 2.04 12.31 8.32
CA ALA A 6 1.32 12.17 7.05
C ALA A 6 1.94 11.11 6.14
N LYS A 7 3.28 11.04 6.09
CA LYS A 7 4.00 10.01 5.33
C LYS A 7 3.73 8.63 5.92
N TYR A 8 3.89 8.49 7.23
CA TYR A 8 3.69 7.23 7.96
C TYR A 8 2.27 6.68 7.72
N CYS A 9 1.24 7.47 7.97
CA CYS A 9 -0.15 7.06 7.73
C CYS A 9 -0.40 6.69 6.27
N THR A 10 0.14 7.47 5.32
CA THR A 10 -0.01 7.20 3.89
C THR A 10 0.63 5.86 3.50
N TYR A 11 1.81 5.55 4.03
CA TYR A 11 2.51 4.30 3.71
C TYR A 11 1.80 3.09 4.30
N VAL A 12 1.36 3.14 5.56
CA VAL A 12 0.61 2.04 6.18
C VAL A 12 -0.69 1.76 5.41
N LEU A 13 -1.50 2.78 5.16
CA LEU A 13 -2.77 2.63 4.45
C LEU A 13 -2.56 2.20 2.97
N TRP A 14 -1.49 2.67 2.32
CA TRP A 14 -1.17 2.25 0.97
C TRP A 14 -0.76 0.78 0.90
N LEU A 15 0.10 0.36 1.84
CA LEU A 15 0.52 -1.01 1.96
C LEU A 15 -0.68 -1.90 2.22
N SER A 16 -1.56 -1.59 3.19
CA SER A 16 -2.77 -2.36 3.54
C SER A 16 -3.80 -2.54 2.42
N GLY A 17 -3.66 -1.78 1.32
CA GLY A 17 -4.45 -1.93 0.10
C GLY A 17 -5.45 -0.81 -0.14
N CYS A 18 -5.51 0.21 0.72
CA CYS A 18 -6.43 1.33 0.54
C CYS A 18 -6.19 2.09 -0.78
N SER A 19 -7.26 2.61 -1.37
CA SER A 19 -7.17 3.48 -2.54
C SER A 19 -6.60 4.86 -2.15
N LYS A 20 -6.05 5.61 -3.13
CA LYS A 20 -5.55 6.97 -2.88
C LYS A 20 -6.64 7.90 -2.34
N GLN A 21 -7.87 7.73 -2.80
CA GLN A 21 -9.04 8.47 -2.33
C GLN A 21 -9.40 8.12 -0.88
N THR A 22 -9.38 6.83 -0.53
CA THR A 22 -9.59 6.39 0.86
C THR A 22 -8.52 6.97 1.77
N ILE A 23 -7.26 6.93 1.36
CA ILE A 23 -6.13 7.51 2.11
C ILE A 23 -6.31 9.03 2.29
N ALA A 24 -6.72 9.74 1.23
CA ALA A 24 -7.02 11.16 1.31
C ALA A 24 -8.12 11.46 2.34
N CYS A 25 -9.18 10.66 2.37
CA CYS A 25 -10.25 10.77 3.36
C CYS A 25 -9.76 10.55 4.80
N TRP A 26 -8.92 9.54 5.03
CA TRP A 26 -8.36 9.27 6.36
C TRP A 26 -7.40 10.36 6.83
N THR A 27 -6.52 10.83 5.94
CA THR A 27 -5.42 11.75 6.28
C THR A 27 -5.83 13.23 6.20
N GLY A 28 -6.99 13.54 5.63
CA GLY A 28 -7.40 14.93 5.34
C GLY A 28 -6.56 15.62 4.26
N LEU A 29 -5.73 14.87 3.52
CA LEU A 29 -4.88 15.38 2.45
C LEU A 29 -5.64 15.42 1.11
N ALA A 30 -5.19 16.27 0.19
CA ALA A 30 -5.63 16.18 -1.20
C ALA A 30 -5.09 14.91 -1.85
N GLU A 31 -5.86 14.30 -2.76
CA GLU A 31 -5.43 13.09 -3.47
C GLU A 31 -4.11 13.29 -4.25
N SER A 32 -3.89 14.51 -4.78
CA SER A 32 -2.63 14.89 -5.44
C SER A 32 -1.42 14.83 -4.50
N GLN A 33 -1.61 15.18 -3.22
CA GLN A 33 -0.58 15.11 -2.18
C GLN A 33 -0.30 13.65 -1.82
N VAL A 34 -1.34 12.85 -1.62
CA VAL A 34 -1.23 11.40 -1.38
C VAL A 34 -0.47 10.72 -2.51
N ARG A 35 -0.84 11.02 -3.78
CA ARG A 35 -0.13 10.51 -4.96
C ARG A 35 1.35 10.90 -4.95
N GLY A 36 1.67 12.14 -4.60
CA GLY A 36 3.05 12.61 -4.51
C GLY A 36 3.86 11.91 -3.41
N ILE A 37 3.23 11.62 -2.26
CA ILE A 37 3.85 10.86 -1.17
C ILE A 37 4.15 9.42 -1.62
N ILE A 38 3.16 8.73 -2.19
CA ILE A 38 3.31 7.36 -2.67
C ILE A 38 4.37 7.26 -3.76
N TYR A 39 4.36 8.17 -4.75
CA TYR A 39 5.30 8.14 -5.87
C TYR A 39 6.77 8.27 -5.44
N ARG A 40 7.05 9.00 -4.37
CA ARG A 40 8.40 9.14 -3.81
C ARG A 40 8.79 8.01 -2.86
N SER A 41 7.87 7.09 -2.57
CA SER A 41 8.14 5.94 -1.71
C SER A 41 8.77 4.79 -2.48
N PRO A 42 9.58 3.94 -1.83
CA PRO A 42 10.05 2.69 -2.41
C PRO A 42 8.90 1.74 -2.79
N TRP A 43 7.73 1.95 -2.21
CA TRP A 43 6.56 1.08 -2.31
C TRP A 43 5.50 1.59 -3.29
N HIS A 44 5.87 2.50 -4.20
CA HIS A 44 4.91 3.14 -5.11
C HIS A 44 4.15 2.15 -5.99
N ASP A 45 4.79 1.05 -6.40
CA ASP A 45 4.16 -0.08 -7.07
C ASP A 45 3.83 -1.20 -6.08
N ARG A 46 2.68 -1.07 -5.40
CA ARG A 46 2.22 -2.07 -4.43
C ARG A 46 1.88 -3.43 -5.03
N SER A 47 1.65 -3.50 -6.34
CA SER A 47 1.30 -4.72 -7.06
C SER A 47 2.52 -5.59 -7.33
N ALA A 48 3.70 -4.96 -7.46
CA ALA A 48 4.97 -5.66 -7.59
C ALA A 48 5.47 -6.26 -6.26
N ILE A 49 4.85 -5.93 -5.12
CA ILE A 49 5.25 -6.42 -3.80
C ILE A 49 4.48 -7.72 -3.49
N PRO A 50 5.17 -8.84 -3.22
CA PRO A 50 4.55 -10.09 -2.77
C PRO A 50 3.68 -9.86 -1.52
N GLY A 51 2.55 -10.58 -1.43
CA GLY A 51 1.60 -10.40 -0.32
C GLY A 51 2.22 -10.65 1.06
N ASP A 52 3.07 -11.67 1.19
CA ASP A 52 3.79 -11.99 2.43
C ASP A 52 4.81 -10.89 2.81
N MET A 53 5.55 -10.38 1.83
CA MET A 53 6.46 -9.24 2.02
C MET A 53 5.70 -7.99 2.44
N ARG A 54 4.54 -7.73 1.85
CA ARG A 54 3.70 -6.57 2.17
C ARG A 54 3.12 -6.67 3.59
N GLN A 55 2.74 -7.87 4.03
CA GLN A 55 2.35 -8.12 5.41
C GLN A 55 3.52 -7.88 6.38
N ARG A 56 4.71 -8.40 6.07
CA ARG A 56 5.92 -8.14 6.88
C ARG A 56 6.24 -6.65 7.00
N LEU A 57 6.15 -5.89 5.91
CA LEU A 57 6.33 -4.44 5.95
C LEU A 57 5.31 -3.76 6.88
N LEU A 58 4.04 -4.21 6.86
CA LEU A 58 3.03 -3.69 7.78
C LEU A 58 3.35 -4.02 9.25
N ASP A 59 3.83 -5.23 9.52
CA ASP A 59 4.27 -5.64 10.85
C ASP A 59 5.47 -4.80 11.33
N ASP A 60 6.43 -4.52 10.43
CA ASP A 60 7.57 -3.64 10.72
C ASP A 60 7.11 -2.21 11.05
N TYR A 61 6.19 -1.65 10.26
CA TYR A 61 5.61 -0.34 10.54
C TYR A 61 4.86 -0.32 11.88
N ARG A 62 4.15 -1.40 12.20
CA ARG A 62 3.41 -1.55 13.47
C ARG A 62 4.37 -1.57 14.66
N ALA A 63 5.50 -2.28 14.53
CA ALA A 63 6.51 -2.40 15.58
C ALA A 63 7.12 -1.03 15.96
N VAL A 64 7.26 -0.13 14.99
CA VAL A 64 7.81 1.23 15.20
C VAL A 64 6.73 2.30 15.37
N ARG A 65 5.46 1.93 15.57
CA ARG A 65 4.33 2.87 15.63
C ARG A 65 4.45 3.90 16.76
N PHE A 66 5.05 3.51 17.88
CA PHE A 66 5.20 4.34 19.06
C PHE A 66 6.67 4.71 19.24
N ASN A 67 6.92 6.00 19.50
CA ASN A 67 8.24 6.47 19.93
C ASN A 67 8.55 5.99 21.35
N GLU A 68 9.80 6.16 21.79
CA GLU A 68 10.25 5.81 23.15
C GLU A 68 9.40 6.49 24.24
N ASP A 69 8.89 7.69 23.98
CA ASP A 69 8.00 8.44 24.88
C ASP A 69 6.53 7.97 24.87
N GLY A 70 6.21 6.88 24.16
CA GLY A 70 4.85 6.34 24.02
C GLY A 70 3.94 7.15 23.08
N THR A 71 4.45 8.18 22.43
CA THR A 71 3.70 8.96 21.44
C THR A 71 3.59 8.19 20.12
N SER A 72 2.37 8.06 19.59
CA SER A 72 2.14 7.40 18.30
C SER A 72 2.53 8.30 17.12
N LEU A 73 3.25 7.73 16.15
CA LEU A 73 3.66 8.43 14.92
C LEU A 73 2.45 8.87 14.07
N ASP A 74 1.37 8.11 14.11
CA ASP A 74 0.11 8.41 13.44
C ASP A 74 -0.80 9.36 14.24
N GLY A 75 -0.46 9.67 15.49
CA GLY A 75 -1.27 10.46 16.41
C GLY A 75 -2.70 9.93 16.57
N GLY A 76 -2.85 8.60 16.67
CA GLY A 76 -4.11 7.88 16.91
C GLY A 76 -4.95 7.60 15.66
N LEU A 77 -4.54 8.07 14.48
CA LEU A 77 -5.30 7.90 13.24
C LEU A 77 -5.50 6.43 12.86
N LEU A 78 -4.57 5.54 13.24
CA LEU A 78 -4.60 4.12 12.89
C LEU A 78 -5.16 3.21 14.00
N ASP A 79 -5.75 3.76 15.07
CA ASP A 79 -6.25 2.96 16.19
C ASP A 79 -7.39 2.01 15.80
N GLY A 80 -8.20 2.38 14.80
CA GLY A 80 -9.25 1.54 14.23
C GLY A 80 -8.87 0.85 12.92
N HIS A 81 -7.60 0.91 12.51
CA HIS A 81 -7.15 0.30 11.26
C HIS A 81 -6.75 -1.17 11.49
N ASP A 82 -7.24 -2.06 10.65
CA ASP A 82 -6.83 -3.47 10.66
C ASP A 82 -5.44 -3.59 10.04
N TRP A 83 -4.47 -4.16 10.77
CA TRP A 83 -3.07 -4.28 10.35
C TRP A 83 -2.82 -5.49 9.45
N VAL A 84 -3.84 -5.83 8.67
CA VAL A 84 -3.84 -6.99 7.79
C VAL A 84 -3.89 -6.57 6.34
N MET A 85 -3.25 -7.39 5.54
CA MET A 85 -3.37 -7.36 4.10
C MET A 85 -4.79 -7.64 3.63
N HIS A 86 -5.50 -6.59 3.21
CA HIS A 86 -6.68 -6.77 2.38
C HIS A 86 -6.20 -7.06 0.96
N CYS A 87 -6.06 -8.35 0.66
CA CYS A 87 -5.86 -8.79 -0.72
C CYS A 87 -7.09 -8.34 -1.53
N GLU A 88 -6.93 -7.33 -2.38
CA GLU A 88 -7.90 -7.11 -3.47
C GLU A 88 -8.03 -8.45 -4.20
N PRO A 89 -9.25 -8.97 -4.44
CA PRO A 89 -9.41 -10.21 -5.20
C PRO A 89 -8.66 -10.01 -6.52
N ALA A 90 -7.65 -10.84 -6.73
CA ALA A 90 -6.71 -10.72 -7.83
C ALA A 90 -7.48 -10.33 -9.10
N ARG A 91 -7.28 -9.11 -9.62
CA ARG A 91 -7.69 -8.81 -10.99
C ARG A 91 -7.08 -9.92 -11.81
N ARG A 92 -7.93 -10.75 -12.43
CA ARG A 92 -7.51 -11.77 -13.40
C ARG A 92 -6.48 -11.10 -14.30
N ILE A 93 -5.22 -11.48 -14.12
CA ILE A 93 -4.21 -11.18 -15.11
C ILE A 93 -4.65 -12.01 -16.30
N HIS A 94 -5.33 -11.39 -17.26
CA HIS A 94 -5.49 -11.97 -18.57
C HIS A 94 -4.07 -12.16 -19.10
N HIS A 95 -3.54 -13.37 -18.95
CA HIS A 95 -2.44 -13.83 -19.78
C HIS A 95 -2.90 -13.63 -21.23
N PRO A 96 -2.18 -12.88 -22.07
CA PRO A 96 -2.39 -13.02 -23.50
C PRO A 96 -2.08 -14.48 -23.83
N ALA A 97 -3.09 -15.20 -24.32
CA ALA A 97 -2.92 -16.56 -24.81
C ALA A 97 -1.79 -16.54 -25.83
N ALA A 98 -0.71 -17.28 -25.56
CA ALA A 98 0.32 -17.54 -26.54
C ALA A 98 -0.34 -18.26 -27.72
N SER A 99 -0.45 -17.57 -28.84
CA SER A 99 -0.84 -18.15 -30.12
C SER A 99 0.22 -19.16 -30.55
N HIS A 100 0.06 -20.43 -30.15
CA HIS A 100 0.71 -21.53 -30.83
C HIS A 100 -0.04 -21.81 -32.13
N THR A 101 0.35 -21.11 -33.19
CA THR A 101 0.06 -21.55 -34.56
C THR A 101 1.00 -22.71 -34.86
N SER A 102 0.56 -23.94 -34.59
CA SER A 102 1.14 -25.14 -35.19
C SER A 102 0.52 -25.30 -36.58
N ILE A 103 1.25 -24.88 -37.61
CA ILE A 103 0.93 -25.25 -39.00
C ILE A 103 1.50 -26.66 -39.18
N SER A 104 0.63 -27.67 -39.15
CA SER A 104 0.93 -29.01 -39.64
C SER A 104 0.42 -29.09 -41.06
N ALA A 105 1.33 -29.13 -42.03
CA ALA A 105 1.02 -29.46 -43.41
C ALA A 105 1.27 -30.96 -43.61
N CYS A 106 0.23 -31.66 -44.05
CA CYS A 106 0.32 -32.96 -44.70
C CYS A 106 0.92 -32.83 -46.11
#